data_AF-W1Y651-F1
#
_entry.id   AF-W1Y651-F1
#
_cell.length_a   1.000
_cell.length_b   1.000
_cell.length_c   1.000
_cell.angle_alpha   90.00
_cell.angle_beta   90.00
_cell.angle_gamma   90.00
#
_symmetry.space_group_name_H-M   'P 1'
#
loop_
_entity.id
_entity.type
_entity.pdbx_description
1 polymer ?
#
loop_
_entity_poly.entity_id
_entity_poly.type
_entity_poly.pdbx_seq_one_letter_code
_entity_poly.pdbx_strand_id
1 'polypeptide(L)'
;APELDLQLMTTVAGNVSVEKTTRNALQLLHFWNAEIPLAQGAAVPLVRAPRDAASVHGESGMAGYDFVEHNRKPLGIPAFLAIRDALMRAPEPVTLVAIGPLTNIALLLSQ
;
A
#
# COMPACT_ATOMS: atom_id res chain seq x y z
N ALA A 1 8.17 12.55 -12.82
CA ALA A 1 9.31 12.29 -11.93
C ALA A 1 10.12 11.09 -12.43
N PRO A 2 10.75 11.16 -13.62
CA PRO A 2 11.66 10.10 -14.09
C PRO A 2 12.87 9.89 -13.16
N GLU A 3 13.17 10.85 -12.30
CA GLU A 3 14.21 10.80 -11.27
C GLU A 3 13.89 9.86 -10.09
N LEU A 4 12.66 9.32 -10.02
CA LEU A 4 12.24 8.40 -8.96
C LEU A 4 12.06 6.98 -9.51
N ASP A 5 12.75 6.03 -8.91
CA ASP A 5 12.55 4.59 -9.14
C ASP A 5 11.61 4.02 -8.06
N LEU A 6 10.36 3.74 -8.44
CA LEU A 6 9.37 3.19 -7.51
C LEU A 6 9.50 1.67 -7.42
N GLN A 7 10.24 1.18 -6.43
CA GLN A 7 10.61 -0.23 -6.30
C GLN A 7 9.54 -1.13 -5.67
N LEU A 8 8.70 -0.57 -4.80
CA LEU A 8 7.66 -1.29 -4.06
C LEU A 8 6.55 -0.34 -3.66
N MET A 9 5.29 -0.75 -3.83
CA MET A 9 4.16 -0.08 -3.21
C MET A 9 3.60 -0.96 -2.08
N THR A 10 3.16 -0.34 -0.99
CA THR A 10 2.47 -1.05 0.10
C THR A 10 1.22 -0.29 0.51
N THR A 11 0.23 -1.02 1.02
CA THR A 11 -1.03 -0.45 1.49
C THR A 11 -1.21 -0.64 2.99
N VAL A 12 -2.09 0.16 3.59
CA VAL A 12 -2.41 0.12 5.02
C VAL A 12 -3.86 0.58 5.19
N ALA A 13 -4.56 0.04 6.18
CA ALA A 13 -5.88 0.55 6.56
C ALA A 13 -5.78 1.99 7.08
N GLY A 14 -6.69 2.84 6.62
CA GLY A 14 -6.71 4.27 6.95
C GLY A 14 -7.99 4.92 6.43
N ASN A 15 -7.93 5.53 5.24
CA ASN A 15 -9.09 6.17 4.62
C ASN A 15 -10.27 5.19 4.46
N VAL A 16 -9.95 3.97 4.05
CA VAL A 16 -10.84 2.82 3.93
C VAL A 16 -10.11 1.56 4.41
N SER A 17 -10.79 0.41 4.41
CA SER A 17 -10.19 -0.87 4.79
C SER A 17 -8.95 -1.21 3.94
N VAL A 18 -8.07 -2.06 4.47
CA VAL A 18 -6.85 -2.41 3.74
C VAL A 18 -7.14 -3.14 2.43
N GLU A 19 -8.22 -3.94 2.38
CA GLU A 19 -8.68 -4.63 1.17
C GLU A 19 -9.06 -3.62 0.09
N LYS A 20 -9.80 -2.56 0.46
CA LYS A 20 -10.19 -1.48 -0.45
C LYS A 20 -8.97 -0.68 -0.91
N THR A 21 -8.07 -0.29 0.00
CA THR A 21 -6.83 0.43 -0.41
C THR A 21 -5.95 -0.42 -1.33
N THR A 22 -5.84 -1.73 -1.09
CA THR A 22 -5.07 -2.67 -1.92
C THR A 22 -5.70 -2.84 -3.29
N ARG A 23 -7.02 -3.02 -3.36
CA ARG A 23 -7.75 -3.05 -4.62
C ARG A 23 -7.54 -1.76 -5.42
N ASN A 24 -7.68 -0.60 -4.78
CA ASN A 24 -7.49 0.69 -5.44
C ASN A 24 -6.05 0.85 -5.96
N ALA A 25 -5.06 0.44 -5.18
CA ALA A 25 -3.65 0.46 -5.59
C ALA A 25 -3.37 -0.46 -6.80
N LEU A 26 -3.97 -1.66 -6.86
CA LEU A 26 -3.86 -2.55 -8.03
C LEU A 26 -4.53 -1.96 -9.27
N GLN A 27 -5.70 -1.33 -9.11
CA GLN A 27 -6.41 -0.66 -10.18
C GLN A 27 -5.57 0.46 -10.80
N LEU A 28 -4.92 1.26 -9.95
CA LEU A 28 -4.00 2.31 -10.37
C LEU A 28 -2.77 1.76 -11.09
N LEU A 29 -2.12 0.73 -10.54
CA LEU A 29 -1.00 0.08 -11.24
C LEU A 29 -1.42 -0.47 -12.60
N HIS A 30 -2.60 -1.08 -12.71
CA HIS A 30 -3.12 -1.58 -13.98
C HIS A 30 -3.40 -0.44 -14.96
N PHE A 31 -4.06 0.62 -14.52
CA PHE A 31 -4.38 1.79 -15.34
C PHE A 31 -3.12 2.44 -15.94
N TRP A 32 -2.03 2.54 -15.19
CA TRP A 32 -0.75 3.06 -15.67
C TRP A 32 0.15 2.02 -16.35
N ASN A 33 -0.30 0.77 -16.50
CA ASN A 33 0.49 -0.34 -17.01
C ASN A 33 1.87 -0.47 -16.33
N ALA A 34 1.89 -0.28 -15.00
CA ALA A 34 3.10 -0.28 -14.19
C ALA A 34 3.30 -1.62 -13.47
N GLU A 35 4.46 -2.25 -13.61
CA GLU A 35 4.78 -3.58 -13.05
C GLU A 35 5.43 -3.57 -11.65
N ILE A 36 5.09 -2.55 -10.86
CA ILE A 36 5.61 -2.38 -9.51
C ILE A 36 4.98 -3.42 -8.58
N PRO A 37 5.76 -4.16 -7.77
CA PRO A 37 5.19 -5.09 -6.80
C PRO A 37 4.37 -4.34 -5.74
N LEU A 38 3.24 -4.93 -5.34
CA LEU A 38 2.37 -4.40 -4.30
C LEU A 38 2.26 -5.39 -3.14
N ALA A 39 2.49 -4.98 -1.90
CA ALA A 39 2.21 -5.81 -0.72
C ALA A 39 1.08 -5.23 0.13
N GLN A 40 0.11 -6.07 0.50
CA GLN A 40 -0.94 -5.68 1.44
C GLN A 40 -0.37 -5.60 2.86
N GLY A 41 -0.67 -4.50 3.56
CA GLY A 41 -0.18 -4.27 4.93
C GLY A 41 -1.22 -4.45 6.01
N ALA A 42 -1.03 -3.72 7.10
CA ALA A 42 -1.83 -3.86 8.31
C ALA A 42 -3.28 -3.44 8.10
N ALA A 43 -4.21 -4.31 8.52
CA ALA A 43 -5.65 -4.09 8.47
C ALA A 43 -6.18 -3.20 9.62
N VAL A 44 -5.42 -3.08 10.71
CA VAL A 44 -5.82 -2.33 11.92
C VAL A 44 -4.64 -1.59 12.52
N PRO A 45 -4.86 -0.49 13.27
CA PRO A 45 -3.81 0.15 14.06
C PRO A 45 -3.25 -0.78 15.14
N LEU A 46 -2.03 -0.51 15.63
CA LEU A 46 -1.36 -1.37 16.62
C LEU A 46 -2.07 -1.45 17.98
N VAL A 47 -2.63 -0.33 18.45
CA VAL A 47 -3.13 -0.21 19.85
C VAL A 47 -4.59 0.23 19.92
N ARG A 48 -5.00 1.15 19.03
CA ARG A 48 -6.33 1.75 19.07
C ARG A 48 -7.32 1.02 18.17
N ALA A 49 -8.61 1.17 18.47
CA ALA A 49 -9.66 0.70 17.59
C ALA A 49 -9.54 1.31 16.17
N PRO A 50 -9.85 0.55 15.12
CA PRO A 50 -9.94 1.05 13.76
C PRO A 50 -10.95 2.19 13.66
N ARG A 51 -10.61 3.20 12.86
CA ARG A 51 -11.52 4.26 12.43
C ARG A 51 -11.19 4.52 10.97
N ASP A 52 -12.17 4.41 10.10
CA ASP A 52 -12.01 4.81 8.70
C ASP A 52 -12.39 6.29 8.52
N ALA A 53 -12.14 6.81 7.31
CA ALA A 53 -12.54 8.15 6.90
C ALA A 53 -13.45 8.07 5.66
N ALA A 54 -14.31 7.04 5.60
CA ALA A 54 -15.20 6.80 4.47
C ALA A 54 -16.16 7.97 4.21
N SER A 55 -16.51 8.74 5.24
CA SER A 55 -17.30 9.97 5.13
C SER A 55 -16.63 11.08 4.30
N VAL A 56 -15.30 11.05 4.17
CA VAL A 56 -14.51 12.02 3.39
C VAL A 56 -14.13 11.45 2.03
N HIS A 57 -13.79 10.16 1.96
CA HIS A 57 -13.23 9.52 0.75
C HIS A 57 -14.23 8.67 -0.05
N GLY A 58 -15.49 8.58 0.40
CA GLY A 58 -16.51 7.73 -0.18
C GLY A 58 -16.32 6.25 0.15
N GLU A 59 -17.31 5.42 -0.19
CA GLU A 59 -17.34 4.01 0.19
C GLU A 59 -16.15 3.20 -0.33
N SER A 60 -15.72 3.47 -1.56
CA SER A 60 -14.57 2.80 -2.19
C SER A 60 -13.23 3.42 -1.81
N GLY A 61 -13.20 4.65 -1.31
CA GLY A 61 -12.00 5.46 -1.14
C GLY A 61 -11.43 6.06 -2.43
N MET A 62 -12.05 5.78 -3.59
CA MET A 62 -11.61 6.20 -4.92
C MET A 62 -12.81 6.19 -5.89
N ALA A 63 -13.90 6.88 -5.53
CA ALA A 63 -15.08 6.99 -6.38
C ALA A 63 -14.84 7.96 -7.56
N GLY A 64 -15.63 7.83 -8.61
CA GLY A 64 -15.64 8.78 -9.74
C GLY A 64 -14.87 8.33 -10.99
N TYR A 65 -14.34 7.10 -11.01
CA TYR A 65 -13.74 6.51 -12.20
C TYR A 65 -14.04 5.01 -12.28
N ASP A 66 -14.43 4.54 -13.47
CA ASP A 66 -14.72 3.13 -13.74
C ASP A 66 -13.46 2.44 -14.26
N PHE A 67 -12.80 1.67 -13.39
CA PHE A 67 -11.62 0.89 -13.76
C PHE A 67 -11.99 -0.39 -14.49
N VAL A 68 -11.20 -0.76 -15.48
CA VAL A 68 -11.30 -2.06 -16.17
C VAL A 68 -10.91 -3.19 -15.21
N GLU A 69 -11.62 -4.32 -15.30
CA GLU A 69 -11.31 -5.50 -14.51
C GLU A 69 -9.91 -6.06 -14.86
N HIS A 70 -9.20 -6.52 -13.83
CA HIS A 70 -7.89 -7.13 -13.98
C HIS A 70 -7.66 -8.25 -12.96
N ASN A 71 -6.73 -9.14 -13.26
CA ASN A 71 -6.38 -10.28 -12.39
C ASN A 71 -5.10 -10.07 -11.56
N ARG A 72 -4.58 -8.83 -11.49
CA ARG A 72 -3.41 -8.50 -10.68
C ARG A 72 -3.66 -8.82 -9.20
N LYS A 73 -2.63 -9.29 -8.51
CA LYS A 73 -2.67 -9.68 -7.09
C LYS A 73 -1.52 -9.02 -6.34
N PRO A 74 -1.70 -8.69 -5.05
CA PRO A 74 -0.57 -8.30 -4.23
C PRO A 74 0.36 -9.50 -4.02
N LEU A 75 1.58 -9.22 -3.57
CA LEU A 75 2.51 -10.21 -3.06
C LEU A 75 1.85 -11.02 -1.92
N GLY A 76 2.17 -12.31 -1.85
CA GLY A 76 1.70 -13.22 -0.81
C GLY A 76 2.41 -13.06 0.54
N ILE A 77 3.03 -11.90 0.79
CA ILE A 77 3.74 -11.59 2.03
C ILE A 77 3.22 -10.27 2.63
N PRO A 78 3.23 -10.12 3.97
CA PRO A 78 2.90 -8.88 4.64
C PRO A 78 3.77 -7.70 4.19
N ALA A 79 3.19 -6.49 4.11
CA ALA A 79 3.91 -5.28 3.71
C ALA A 79 5.20 -5.03 4.49
N PHE A 80 5.22 -5.22 5.81
CA PHE A 80 6.43 -4.98 6.60
C PHE A 80 7.58 -5.93 6.23
N LEU A 81 7.26 -7.20 5.88
CA LEU A 81 8.25 -8.16 5.37
C LEU A 81 8.70 -7.79 3.96
N ALA A 82 7.77 -7.37 3.09
CA ALA A 82 8.12 -6.89 1.75
C ALA A 82 9.06 -5.68 1.79
N ILE A 83 8.79 -4.72 2.70
CA ILE A 83 9.65 -3.55 2.91
C ILE A 83 11.02 -4.00 3.42
N ARG A 84 11.08 -4.85 4.45
CA ARG A 84 12.34 -5.41 4.96
C ARG A 84 13.15 -6.06 3.84
N ASP A 85 12.53 -6.94 3.06
CA ASP A 85 13.21 -7.67 2.00
C ASP A 85 13.69 -6.75 0.88
N ALA A 86 12.97 -5.67 0.58
CA ALA A 86 13.43 -4.65 -0.37
C ALA A 86 14.63 -3.87 0.19
N LEU A 87 14.56 -3.38 1.43
CA LEU A 87 15.65 -2.65 2.07
C LEU A 87 16.94 -3.48 2.20
N MET A 88 16.82 -4.74 2.61
CA MET A 88 17.97 -5.63 2.80
C MET A 88 18.66 -6.05 1.50
N ARG A 89 17.95 -5.99 0.37
CA ARG A 89 18.49 -6.29 -0.96
C ARG A 89 18.98 -5.06 -1.72
N ALA A 90 18.66 -3.86 -1.22
CA ALA A 90 19.00 -2.63 -1.91
C ALA A 90 20.52 -2.38 -1.85
N PRO A 91 21.18 -2.08 -2.98
CA PRO A 91 22.60 -1.77 -3.00
C PRO A 91 22.92 -0.39 -2.41
N GLU A 92 21.92 0.47 -2.28
CA GLU A 92 22.00 1.83 -1.78
C GLU A 92 20.81 2.16 -0.86
N PRO A 93 20.89 3.22 -0.03
CA PRO A 93 19.80 3.61 0.85
C PRO A 93 18.50 3.92 0.07
N VAL A 94 17.40 3.29 0.48
CA VAL A 94 16.07 3.49 -0.11
C VAL A 94 15.28 4.49 0.72
N THR A 95 14.56 5.39 0.05
CA THR A 95 13.64 6.33 0.70
C THR A 95 12.27 5.71 0.90
N LEU A 96 11.77 5.70 2.15
CA LEU A 96 10.41 5.29 2.47
C LEU A 96 9.47 6.50 2.44
N VAL A 97 8.49 6.48 1.53
CA VAL A 97 7.46 7.55 1.41
C VAL A 97 6.14 7.05 2.01
N ALA A 98 5.92 7.34 3.30
CA ALA A 98 4.74 6.88 4.03
C ALA A 98 3.65 7.96 4.11
N ILE A 99 2.67 7.89 3.19
CA ILE A 99 1.57 8.87 3.05
C ILE A 99 0.24 8.42 3.69
N GLY A 100 0.28 7.39 4.54
CA GLY A 100 -0.86 6.88 5.30
C GLY A 100 -0.47 6.58 6.76
N PRO A 101 -1.33 5.89 7.52
CA PRO A 101 -0.98 5.45 8.87
C PRO A 101 0.34 4.65 8.91
N LEU A 102 1.20 4.95 9.88
CA LEU A 102 2.56 4.39 9.97
C LEU A 102 2.62 2.95 10.51
N THR A 103 1.50 2.22 10.53
CA THR A 103 1.42 0.88 11.13
C THR A 103 2.41 -0.10 10.50
N ASN A 104 2.55 -0.11 9.17
CA ASN A 104 3.53 -0.97 8.48
C ASN A 104 4.98 -0.62 8.86
N ILE A 105 5.28 0.68 9.03
CA ILE A 105 6.61 1.16 9.40
C ILE A 105 6.92 0.82 10.85
N ALA A 106 5.94 0.98 11.75
CA ALA A 106 6.09 0.58 13.14
C ALA A 106 6.34 -0.94 13.26
N LEU A 107 5.59 -1.77 12.51
CA LEU A 107 5.82 -3.21 12.45
C LEU A 107 7.20 -3.56 11.87
N LEU A 108 7.67 -2.85 10.84
CA LEU A 108 9.01 -3.05 10.29
C LEU A 108 10.10 -2.83 11.35
N LEU A 109 9.96 -1.82 12.20
CA LEU A 109 10.98 -1.42 13.17
C LEU A 109 10.91 -2.20 14.50
N SER A 110 9.83 -2.92 14.75
CA SER A 110 9.56 -3.60 16.03
C SER A 110 9.65 -5.12 15.98
N GLN A 111 10.04 -5.70 14.83
CA GLN A 111 10.16 -7.15 14.62
C GLN A 111 11.63 -7.52 14.53
#